data_AF-A0A2E8IZW4-F1
#
_entry.id   AF-A0A2E8IZW4-F1
#
_cell.length_a   1.000
_cell.length_b   1.000
_cell.length_c   1.000
_cell.angle_alpha   90.00
_cell.angle_beta   90.00
_cell.angle_gamma   90.00
#
_symmetry.space_group_name_H-M   'P 1'
#
loop_
_entity.id
_entity.type
_entity.pdbx_description
1 polymer ?
#
loop_
_entity_poly.entity_id
_entity_poly.type
_entity_poly.pdbx_seq_one_letter_code
_entity_poly.pdbx_strand_id
1 'polypeptide(L)'
;MLTDEAKTKISLETWLKVGLMASVLLSVILIGIFSMNKETVFSPYEEDAEFYNIQLTEMRDSLGDDGVGYTVANTMSTPMLVNDWRDPHRTLLVIAAPEKPFDSAEASAIFDFVTKKGGKVVLASNSTNAQLVASEFGVKYFDAPVVDPFQFYEVTDETGQPLNPDERKLWAAASFNRDVTQMGDEKHVPCSESDLGSGQIDNCRMPVLFHRATAIQVLDEDVDDNREVMVLAHASTPAFIARQDTNIDNLNNPTLGEGKTGLVIRMDFPGIEVLEEQPNNNFGEVDVTGSIVFVSDHSVLANHLWDQTVGEETGKQQCSSPYYVNNKLDNSHACWDSALFASGGGEVEWNGNGPYFQALFYDMMEFDNEEITTKVTRDEGEFNLVFDESRHVSSALS
;
A
#
# COMPACT_ATOMS: atom_id res chain seq x y z
N MET A 1 -83.00 27.64 -16.80
CA MET A 1 -83.03 26.19 -16.50
C MET A 1 -81.72 25.62 -17.02
N LEU A 2 -81.10 24.77 -16.20
CA LEU A 2 -79.74 24.22 -16.23
C LEU A 2 -79.35 23.49 -17.53
N THR A 3 -78.03 23.46 -17.82
CA THR A 3 -77.10 22.30 -17.72
C THR A 3 -75.68 22.83 -17.97
N ASP A 4 -74.79 22.91 -16.97
CA ASP A 4 -73.85 21.88 -16.48
C ASP A 4 -72.78 21.43 -17.49
N GLU A 5 -71.52 21.85 -17.27
CA GLU A 5 -70.33 21.17 -17.79
C GLU A 5 -69.32 20.97 -16.64
N ALA A 6 -69.02 19.69 -16.39
CA ALA A 6 -68.28 19.19 -15.24
C ALA A 6 -66.76 19.38 -15.39
N LYS A 7 -66.12 19.98 -14.38
CA LYS A 7 -64.67 19.97 -14.18
C LYS A 7 -64.24 18.67 -13.50
N THR A 8 -63.37 17.90 -14.14
CA THR A 8 -62.72 16.70 -13.61
C THR A 8 -61.69 17.06 -12.53
N LYS A 9 -62.00 16.72 -11.27
CA LYS A 9 -61.05 16.75 -10.15
C LYS A 9 -60.15 15.52 -10.23
N ILE A 10 -58.90 15.70 -10.65
CA ILE A 10 -57.86 14.69 -10.44
C ILE A 10 -57.54 14.69 -8.94
N SER A 11 -57.68 13.54 -8.29
CA SER A 11 -57.50 13.38 -6.84
C SER A 11 -56.04 13.67 -6.43
N LEU A 12 -55.86 14.37 -5.32
CA LEU A 12 -54.56 14.68 -4.71
C LEU A 12 -53.74 13.40 -4.44
N GLU A 13 -54.41 12.27 -4.17
CA GLU A 13 -53.77 10.96 -4.00
C GLU A 13 -53.12 10.44 -5.29
N THR A 14 -53.68 10.75 -6.45
CA THR A 14 -53.10 10.36 -7.75
C THR A 14 -51.79 11.11 -7.98
N TRP A 15 -51.75 12.40 -7.65
CA TRP A 15 -50.54 13.21 -7.74
C TRP A 15 -49.45 12.76 -6.75
N LEU A 16 -49.83 12.40 -5.52
CA LEU A 16 -48.88 11.85 -4.53
C LEU A 16 -48.31 10.50 -4.95
N LYS A 17 -49.13 9.59 -5.48
CA LYS A 17 -48.68 8.27 -5.97
C LYS A 17 -47.76 8.39 -7.19
N VAL A 18 -48.06 9.31 -8.11
CA VAL A 18 -47.21 9.59 -9.27
C VAL A 18 -45.89 10.23 -8.83
N GLY A 19 -45.94 11.17 -7.88
CA GLY A 19 -44.73 11.79 -7.31
C GLY A 19 -43.82 10.78 -6.61
N LEU A 20 -44.39 9.88 -5.80
CA LEU A 20 -43.64 8.83 -5.09
C LEU A 20 -43.09 7.77 -6.04
N MET A 21 -43.86 7.34 -7.04
CA MET A 21 -43.33 6.43 -8.07
C MET A 21 -42.23 7.09 -8.89
N ALA A 22 -42.38 8.35 -9.28
CA ALA A 22 -41.35 9.07 -10.00
C ALA A 22 -40.08 9.24 -9.16
N SER A 23 -40.20 9.56 -7.86
CA SER A 23 -39.03 9.69 -6.98
C SER A 23 -38.32 8.37 -6.75
N VAL A 24 -39.06 7.27 -6.53
CA VAL A 24 -38.46 5.93 -6.38
C VAL A 24 -37.79 5.50 -7.67
N LEU A 25 -38.40 5.72 -8.84
CA LEU A 25 -37.79 5.40 -10.13
C LEU A 25 -36.52 6.22 -10.36
N LEU A 26 -36.55 7.53 -10.06
CA LEU A 26 -35.38 8.40 -10.16
C LEU A 26 -34.27 7.93 -9.21
N SER A 27 -34.63 7.50 -8.00
CA SER A 27 -33.68 6.99 -7.01
C SER A 27 -33.02 5.70 -7.49
N VAL A 28 -33.80 4.76 -8.03
CA VAL A 28 -33.29 3.50 -8.58
C VAL A 28 -32.41 3.73 -9.81
N ILE A 29 -32.79 4.67 -10.68
CA ILE A 29 -31.99 5.05 -11.85
C ILE A 29 -30.70 5.76 -11.42
N LEU A 30 -30.75 6.66 -10.42
CA LEU A 30 -29.56 7.30 -9.87
C LEU A 30 -28.62 6.27 -9.24
N ILE A 31 -29.14 5.37 -8.39
CA ILE A 31 -28.34 4.29 -7.80
C ILE A 31 -27.76 3.39 -8.88
N GLY A 32 -28.53 3.06 -9.93
CA GLY A 32 -28.06 2.30 -11.09
C GLY A 32 -26.93 3.00 -11.83
N ILE A 33 -27.07 4.30 -12.13
CA ILE A 33 -26.03 5.10 -12.80
C ILE A 33 -24.78 5.24 -11.93
N PHE A 34 -24.92 5.44 -10.61
CA PHE A 34 -23.81 5.48 -9.66
C PHE A 34 -23.15 4.12 -9.43
N SER A 35 -23.87 3.01 -9.67
CA SER A 35 -23.36 1.64 -9.51
C SER A 35 -22.75 1.07 -10.78
N MET A 36 -23.19 1.52 -11.96
CA MET A 36 -22.69 1.05 -13.27
C MET A 36 -21.28 1.53 -13.60
N ASN A 37 -20.74 2.48 -12.82
CA ASN A 37 -19.43 3.08 -13.04
C ASN A 37 -18.43 2.76 -11.90
N LYS A 38 -18.75 1.77 -11.06
CA LYS A 38 -17.89 1.31 -9.96
C LYS A 38 -17.33 -0.06 -10.31
N GLU A 39 -16.10 -0.09 -10.82
CA GLU A 39 -15.31 -1.31 -10.88
C GLU A 39 -14.87 -1.69 -9.44
N THR A 40 -14.89 -2.98 -9.14
CA THR A 40 -14.35 -3.55 -7.90
C THR A 40 -12.82 -3.57 -8.00
N VAL A 41 -12.12 -3.08 -6.97
CA VAL A 41 -10.64 -3.00 -6.98
C VAL A 41 -10.03 -4.02 -6.03
N PHE A 42 -10.17 -3.81 -4.72
CA PHE A 42 -9.67 -4.70 -3.69
C PHE A 42 -10.84 -5.19 -2.85
N SER A 43 -11.30 -6.40 -3.14
CA SER A 43 -12.37 -7.00 -2.38
C SER A 43 -12.00 -8.44 -2.10
N PRO A 44 -11.98 -8.86 -0.82
CA PRO A 44 -11.71 -10.25 -0.48
C PRO A 44 -12.89 -11.16 -0.85
N TYR A 45 -13.96 -10.59 -1.39
CA TYR A 45 -15.14 -11.28 -1.91
C TYR A 45 -15.23 -11.24 -3.45
N GLU A 46 -14.23 -10.64 -4.12
CA GLU A 46 -14.13 -10.65 -5.58
C GLU A 46 -13.32 -11.89 -6.00
N GLU A 47 -14.00 -12.82 -6.66
CA GLU A 47 -13.41 -14.08 -7.14
C GLU A 47 -13.35 -14.11 -8.68
N ASP A 48 -13.74 -13.04 -9.36
CA ASP A 48 -13.66 -12.99 -10.82
C ASP A 48 -12.20 -12.97 -11.31
N ALA A 49 -11.91 -13.85 -12.26
CA ALA A 49 -10.60 -13.98 -12.90
C ALA A 49 -10.17 -12.70 -13.61
N GLU A 50 -11.12 -11.85 -14.05
CA GLU A 50 -10.82 -10.57 -14.70
C GLU A 50 -10.12 -9.58 -13.75
N PHE A 51 -10.43 -9.64 -12.45
CA PHE A 51 -9.87 -8.73 -11.44
C PHE A 51 -8.77 -9.38 -10.60
N TYR A 52 -8.47 -10.65 -10.80
CA TYR A 52 -7.49 -11.39 -10.00
C TYR A 52 -6.15 -10.66 -9.87
N ASN A 53 -5.63 -10.10 -10.97
CA ASN A 53 -4.33 -9.43 -10.99
C ASN A 53 -4.26 -8.20 -10.06
N ILE A 54 -5.40 -7.56 -9.80
CA ILE A 54 -5.49 -6.37 -8.95
C ILE A 54 -5.95 -6.67 -7.52
N GLN A 55 -6.26 -7.93 -7.17
CA GLN A 55 -6.63 -8.31 -5.80
C GLN A 55 -5.40 -8.47 -4.88
N LEU A 56 -5.64 -8.66 -3.57
CA LEU A 56 -4.64 -9.00 -2.56
C LEU A 56 -4.64 -10.50 -2.19
N THR A 57 -5.21 -11.36 -3.02
CA THR A 57 -5.40 -12.79 -2.70
C THR A 57 -4.07 -13.51 -2.47
N GLU A 58 -3.07 -13.31 -3.32
CA GLU A 58 -1.74 -13.92 -3.16
C GLU A 58 -1.05 -13.47 -1.87
N MET A 59 -1.24 -12.19 -1.52
CA MET A 59 -0.74 -11.64 -0.27
C MET A 59 -1.37 -12.33 0.94
N ARG A 60 -2.69 -12.50 0.94
CA ARG A 60 -3.40 -13.18 2.03
C ARG A 60 -3.01 -14.63 2.15
N ASP A 61 -2.92 -15.35 1.03
CA ASP A 61 -2.63 -16.78 1.03
C ASP A 61 -1.18 -17.03 1.47
N SER A 62 -0.23 -16.20 1.03
CA SER A 62 1.17 -16.31 1.43
C SER A 62 1.45 -15.86 2.88
N LEU A 63 0.58 -15.04 3.49
CA LEU A 63 0.72 -14.61 4.88
C LEU A 63 -0.12 -15.44 5.86
N GLY A 64 -1.20 -16.07 5.40
CA GLY A 64 -2.10 -16.88 6.22
C GLY A 64 -1.64 -18.31 6.43
N ASP A 65 -2.56 -19.19 6.84
CA ASP A 65 -2.32 -20.59 7.24
C ASP A 65 -1.50 -21.43 6.23
N ASP A 66 -1.65 -21.15 4.92
CA ASP A 66 -0.95 -21.88 3.85
C ASP A 66 0.45 -21.32 3.54
N GLY A 67 0.82 -20.19 4.16
CA GLY A 67 2.10 -19.51 4.00
C GLY A 67 2.83 -19.31 5.33
N VAL A 68 2.98 -18.05 5.77
CA VAL A 68 3.65 -17.70 7.05
C VAL A 68 2.84 -18.12 8.27
N GLY A 69 1.52 -18.32 8.17
CA GLY A 69 0.71 -18.83 9.27
C GLY A 69 0.11 -17.77 10.19
N TYR A 70 0.09 -16.49 9.78
CA TYR A 70 -0.61 -15.44 10.53
C TYR A 70 -2.13 -15.64 10.52
N THR A 71 -2.80 -15.23 11.60
CA THR A 71 -4.26 -15.23 11.62
C THR A 71 -4.80 -14.08 10.77
N VAL A 72 -5.26 -14.39 9.56
CA VAL A 72 -5.79 -13.39 8.60
C VAL A 72 -7.27 -13.10 8.83
N ALA A 73 -7.62 -11.83 8.93
CA ALA A 73 -8.99 -11.34 9.01
C ALA A 73 -9.23 -10.15 8.07
N ASN A 74 -10.48 -9.95 7.67
CA ASN A 74 -10.90 -8.77 6.90
C ASN A 74 -11.84 -7.91 7.72
N THR A 75 -11.64 -6.60 7.68
CA THR A 75 -12.60 -5.63 8.20
C THR A 75 -13.33 -4.92 7.07
N MET A 76 -14.61 -4.62 7.29
CA MET A 76 -15.46 -3.87 6.35
C MET A 76 -15.55 -2.37 6.70
N SER A 77 -14.96 -1.96 7.83
CA SER A 77 -15.13 -0.63 8.39
C SER A 77 -13.87 -0.27 9.15
N THR A 78 -13.00 0.50 8.49
CA THR A 78 -11.89 1.20 9.13
C THR A 78 -12.40 2.09 10.28
N PRO A 79 -11.54 2.61 11.15
CA PRO A 79 -10.78 2.03 12.24
C PRO A 79 -11.50 2.21 13.60
N MET A 80 -12.82 2.51 13.64
CA MET A 80 -13.55 2.71 14.90
C MET A 80 -13.43 1.52 15.88
N LEU A 81 -13.17 0.32 15.34
CA LEU A 81 -13.03 -0.92 16.10
C LEU A 81 -11.57 -1.27 16.44
N VAL A 82 -10.59 -0.56 15.88
CA VAL A 82 -9.16 -0.83 16.16
C VAL A 82 -8.86 -0.61 17.64
N ASN A 83 -9.61 0.28 18.28
CA ASN A 83 -9.52 0.49 19.72
C ASN A 83 -10.02 -0.69 20.56
N ASP A 84 -10.90 -1.53 20.00
CA ASP A 84 -11.55 -2.65 20.67
C ASP A 84 -10.87 -3.99 20.37
N TRP A 85 -9.79 -3.97 19.57
CA TRP A 85 -9.04 -5.18 19.27
C TRP A 85 -8.33 -5.70 20.52
N ARG A 86 -8.44 -7.02 20.68
CA ARG A 86 -7.72 -7.74 21.72
C ARG A 86 -6.27 -7.85 21.28
N ASP A 87 -5.33 -7.53 22.17
CA ASP A 87 -3.89 -7.64 21.96
C ASP A 87 -3.38 -6.84 20.72
N PRO A 88 -3.58 -5.50 20.72
CA PRO A 88 -3.24 -4.63 19.59
C PRO A 88 -1.76 -4.68 19.20
N HIS A 89 -0.86 -4.90 20.16
CA HIS A 89 0.59 -5.01 19.95
C HIS A 89 1.00 -6.23 19.11
N ARG A 90 0.12 -7.23 18.99
CA ARG A 90 0.30 -8.41 18.14
C ARG A 90 -0.47 -8.32 16.82
N THR A 91 -0.98 -7.14 16.48
CA THR A 91 -1.86 -6.96 15.32
C THR A 91 -1.25 -6.00 14.31
N LEU A 92 -1.22 -6.44 13.04
CA LEU A 92 -0.89 -5.62 11.89
C LEU A 92 -2.15 -5.33 11.08
N LEU A 93 -2.45 -4.04 10.88
CA LEU A 93 -3.53 -3.54 10.04
C LEU A 93 -2.97 -3.11 8.68
N VAL A 94 -3.36 -3.81 7.61
CA VAL A 94 -3.08 -3.43 6.22
C VAL A 94 -4.24 -2.62 5.70
N ILE A 95 -3.99 -1.37 5.32
CA ILE A 95 -4.97 -0.49 4.67
C ILE A 95 -4.51 -0.26 3.23
N ALA A 96 -5.25 -0.80 2.28
CA ALA A 96 -4.94 -0.71 0.86
C ALA A 96 -6.00 0.12 0.11
N ALA A 97 -5.53 1.17 -0.56
CA ALA A 97 -6.33 2.05 -1.42
C ALA A 97 -7.58 2.65 -0.75
N PRO A 98 -7.49 3.36 0.40
CA PRO A 98 -8.66 3.84 1.14
C PRO A 98 -9.74 4.49 0.25
N GLU A 99 -10.99 4.02 0.31
CA GLU A 99 -12.09 4.49 -0.57
C GLU A 99 -12.43 5.97 -0.35
N LYS A 100 -12.44 6.39 0.91
CA LYS A 100 -12.81 7.74 1.33
C LYS A 100 -11.67 8.33 2.17
N PRO A 101 -11.55 9.66 2.21
CA PRO A 101 -10.71 10.32 3.19
C PRO A 101 -11.12 9.88 4.61
N PHE A 102 -10.11 9.58 5.43
CA PHE A 102 -10.33 9.36 6.86
C PHE A 102 -10.88 10.63 7.51
N ASP A 103 -11.75 10.46 8.49
CA ASP A 103 -12.10 11.55 9.41
C ASP A 103 -11.09 11.67 10.57
N SER A 104 -11.19 12.76 11.33
CA SER A 104 -10.24 13.04 12.42
C SER A 104 -10.30 11.99 13.53
N ALA A 105 -11.45 11.39 13.80
CA ALA A 105 -11.57 10.37 14.83
C ALA A 105 -10.93 9.04 14.36
N GLU A 106 -11.14 8.69 13.09
CA GLU A 106 -10.49 7.53 12.46
C GLU A 106 -8.96 7.70 12.45
N ALA A 107 -8.46 8.88 12.06
CA ALA A 107 -7.03 9.19 12.05
C ALA A 107 -6.41 9.15 13.46
N SER A 108 -7.05 9.76 14.46
CA SER A 108 -6.59 9.70 15.85
C SER A 108 -6.65 8.28 16.43
N ALA A 109 -7.61 7.45 16.03
CA ALA A 109 -7.68 6.05 16.47
C ALA A 109 -6.50 5.22 15.93
N ILE A 110 -6.11 5.43 14.66
CA ILE A 110 -4.90 4.82 14.09
C ILE A 110 -3.65 5.32 14.80
N PHE A 111 -3.56 6.63 15.06
CA PHE A 111 -2.45 7.21 15.79
C PHE A 111 -2.29 6.58 17.19
N ASP A 112 -3.38 6.47 17.96
CA ASP A 112 -3.37 5.84 19.29
C ASP A 112 -3.08 4.34 19.23
N PHE A 113 -3.57 3.64 18.20
CA PHE A 113 -3.28 2.22 17.99
C PHE A 113 -1.77 1.97 17.82
N VAL A 114 -1.09 2.81 17.04
CA VAL A 114 0.36 2.69 16.84
C VAL A 114 1.11 3.19 18.07
N THR A 115 0.86 4.42 18.51
CA THR A 115 1.71 5.13 19.48
C THR A 115 1.46 4.79 20.94
N LYS A 116 0.28 4.24 21.28
CA LYS A 116 -0.09 3.92 22.68
C LYS A 116 -0.36 2.45 22.92
N LYS A 117 -0.59 1.67 21.86
CA LYS A 117 -1.00 0.27 21.95
C LYS A 117 -0.03 -0.70 21.26
N GLY A 118 1.05 -0.21 20.64
CA GLY A 118 2.06 -1.04 19.98
C GLY A 118 1.60 -1.68 18.66
N GLY A 119 0.44 -1.28 18.14
CA GLY A 119 -0.12 -1.83 16.91
C GLY A 119 0.70 -1.46 15.68
N LYS A 120 0.62 -2.31 14.66
CA LYS A 120 1.36 -2.15 13.40
C LYS A 120 0.42 -1.77 12.27
N VAL A 121 0.81 -0.81 11.43
CA VAL A 121 -0.02 -0.35 10.31
C VAL A 121 0.78 -0.26 9.04
N VAL A 122 0.22 -0.75 7.94
CA VAL A 122 0.73 -0.53 6.58
C VAL A 122 -0.35 0.20 5.80
N LEU A 123 -0.10 1.47 5.47
CA LEU A 123 -1.03 2.33 4.75
C LEU A 123 -0.51 2.56 3.33
N ALA A 124 -1.06 1.83 2.36
CA ALA A 124 -0.70 1.92 0.97
C ALA A 124 -1.74 2.71 0.18
N SER A 125 -1.36 3.86 -0.38
CA SER A 125 -2.26 4.76 -1.10
C SER A 125 -1.49 5.59 -2.13
N ASN A 126 -2.08 5.77 -3.30
CA ASN A 126 -1.63 6.74 -4.32
C ASN A 126 -2.55 7.98 -4.37
N SER A 127 -3.31 8.22 -3.30
CA SER A 127 -4.27 9.31 -3.22
C SER A 127 -4.16 10.05 -1.88
N THR A 128 -4.77 11.23 -1.84
CA THR A 128 -4.85 12.06 -0.63
C THR A 128 -5.88 11.55 0.38
N ASN A 129 -6.59 10.45 0.13
CA ASN A 129 -7.52 9.87 1.12
C ASN A 129 -6.79 9.47 2.41
N ALA A 130 -5.53 9.04 2.30
CA ALA A 130 -4.64 8.72 3.41
C ALA A 130 -4.03 9.95 4.11
N GLN A 131 -4.21 11.17 3.56
CA GLN A 131 -3.47 12.35 4.02
C GLN A 131 -3.76 12.72 5.48
N LEU A 132 -5.00 12.53 5.96
CA LEU A 132 -5.31 12.92 7.33
C LEU A 132 -4.57 12.04 8.35
N VAL A 133 -4.53 10.72 8.12
CA VAL A 133 -3.70 9.79 8.92
C VAL A 133 -2.24 10.19 8.79
N ALA A 134 -1.73 10.39 7.57
CA ALA A 134 -0.34 10.77 7.33
C ALA A 134 0.07 12.05 8.07
N SER A 135 -0.81 13.05 8.14
CA SER A 135 -0.56 14.29 8.86
C SER A 135 -0.39 14.13 10.36
N GLU A 136 -1.10 13.19 11.01
CA GLU A 136 -0.89 12.87 12.44
C GLU A 136 0.54 12.34 12.70
N PHE A 137 1.13 11.72 11.68
CA PHE A 137 2.52 11.23 11.71
C PHE A 137 3.49 12.19 11.02
N GLY A 138 3.11 13.44 10.71
CA GLY A 138 4.03 14.42 10.09
C GLY A 138 4.47 14.02 8.67
N VAL A 139 3.60 13.35 7.93
CA VAL A 139 3.83 12.88 6.56
C VAL A 139 2.87 13.57 5.60
N LYS A 140 3.39 13.90 4.41
CA LYS A 140 2.63 14.50 3.33
C LYS A 140 2.63 13.59 2.10
N TYR A 141 1.43 13.18 1.69
CA TYR A 141 1.16 12.59 0.39
C TYR A 141 1.05 13.67 -0.69
N PHE A 142 1.51 13.33 -1.87
CA PHE A 142 1.25 14.11 -3.07
C PHE A 142 0.07 13.52 -3.84
N ASP A 143 -0.66 14.39 -4.54
CA ASP A 143 -1.87 14.10 -5.31
C ASP A 143 -1.57 13.84 -6.80
N ALA A 144 -0.29 13.82 -7.17
CA ALA A 144 0.17 13.66 -8.54
C ALA A 144 1.23 12.55 -8.62
N PRO A 145 1.28 11.82 -9.75
CA PRO A 145 2.19 10.70 -9.91
C PRO A 145 3.65 11.17 -9.97
N VAL A 146 4.54 10.30 -9.50
CA VAL A 146 5.98 10.44 -9.70
C VAL A 146 6.34 9.87 -11.07
N VAL A 147 7.16 10.62 -11.80
CA VAL A 147 7.76 10.21 -13.07
C VAL A 147 9.26 10.14 -12.86
N ASP A 148 9.84 8.99 -13.21
CA ASP A 148 11.27 8.74 -13.15
C ASP A 148 11.79 8.31 -14.52
N PRO A 149 12.58 9.15 -15.22
CA PRO A 149 13.09 8.82 -16.54
C PRO A 149 14.24 7.79 -16.52
N PHE A 150 14.72 7.35 -15.35
CA PHE A 150 15.83 6.41 -15.22
C PHE A 150 15.45 5.10 -14.50
N GLN A 151 14.52 5.15 -13.55
CA GLN A 151 14.14 3.99 -12.72
C GLN A 151 12.69 3.55 -12.96
N PHE A 152 12.42 3.00 -14.14
CA PHE A 152 11.15 2.36 -14.48
C PHE A 152 11.37 0.94 -15.00
N TYR A 153 10.34 0.09 -14.91
CA TYR A 153 10.39 -1.29 -15.40
C TYR A 153 9.65 -1.45 -16.74
N GLU A 154 10.15 -2.38 -17.56
CA GLU A 154 9.59 -2.67 -18.87
C GLU A 154 8.45 -3.70 -18.79
N VAL A 155 7.48 -3.57 -19.70
CA VAL A 155 6.30 -4.44 -19.77
C VAL A 155 6.03 -4.86 -21.20
N THR A 156 5.71 -6.13 -21.42
CA THR A 156 5.26 -6.66 -22.71
C THR A 156 3.74 -6.84 -22.75
N ASP A 157 3.18 -6.89 -23.95
CA ASP A 157 1.83 -7.38 -24.16
C ASP A 157 1.76 -8.92 -24.10
N GLU A 158 0.54 -9.46 -24.25
CA GLU A 158 0.26 -10.91 -24.29
C GLU A 158 0.98 -11.64 -25.43
N THR A 159 1.48 -10.92 -26.44
CA THR A 159 2.24 -11.48 -27.57
C THR A 159 3.76 -11.44 -27.35
N GLY A 160 4.19 -10.95 -26.19
CA GLY A 160 5.59 -10.76 -25.83
C GLY A 160 6.25 -9.59 -26.55
N GLN A 161 5.48 -8.66 -27.11
CA GLN A 161 6.03 -7.44 -27.70
C GLN A 161 6.14 -6.34 -26.62
N PRO A 162 7.21 -5.52 -26.62
CA PRO A 162 7.32 -4.46 -25.63
C PRO A 162 6.18 -3.44 -25.83
N LEU A 163 5.70 -2.90 -24.72
CA LEU A 163 4.79 -1.75 -24.71
C LEU A 163 5.58 -0.44 -24.85
N ASN A 164 4.87 0.68 -25.00
CA ASN A 164 5.55 1.97 -24.89
C ASN A 164 6.07 2.12 -23.45
N PRO A 165 7.31 2.60 -23.25
CA PRO A 165 7.84 2.89 -21.93
C PRO A 165 6.91 3.82 -21.15
N ASP A 166 6.67 3.51 -19.88
CA ASP A 166 5.87 4.32 -18.97
C ASP A 166 6.72 4.64 -17.75
N GLU A 167 7.32 5.83 -17.75
CA GLU A 167 8.22 6.35 -16.70
C GLU A 167 7.53 6.53 -15.33
N ARG A 168 6.26 6.16 -15.19
CA ARG A 168 5.53 6.09 -13.91
C ARG A 168 5.51 4.69 -13.31
N LYS A 169 5.92 3.65 -14.05
CA LYS A 169 6.03 2.26 -13.60
C LYS A 169 7.39 2.08 -12.92
N LEU A 170 7.51 2.60 -11.72
CA LEU A 170 8.80 2.76 -11.05
C LEU A 170 9.32 1.46 -10.46
N TRP A 171 10.63 1.40 -10.28
CA TRP A 171 11.26 0.46 -9.34
C TRP A 171 12.13 1.24 -8.36
N ALA A 172 12.27 0.72 -7.15
CA ALA A 172 13.25 1.23 -6.19
C ALA A 172 13.87 0.07 -5.41
N ALA A 173 15.16 0.20 -5.09
CA ALA A 173 15.77 -0.69 -4.10
C ALA A 173 15.28 -0.26 -2.71
N ALA A 174 14.65 -1.15 -1.96
CA ALA A 174 14.06 -0.86 -0.67
C ALA A 174 14.83 -1.56 0.46
N SER A 175 15.05 -0.86 1.58
CA SER A 175 15.50 -1.44 2.85
C SER A 175 14.30 -1.76 3.76
N PHE A 176 14.55 -2.33 4.93
CA PHE A 176 13.51 -2.78 5.86
C PHE A 176 13.41 -1.93 7.13
N ASN A 177 14.56 -1.69 7.77
CA ASN A 177 14.67 -1.08 9.09
C ASN A 177 15.86 -0.09 9.18
N ARG A 178 16.33 0.41 8.02
CA ARG A 178 17.37 1.44 7.94
C ARG A 178 17.02 2.45 6.87
N ASP A 179 17.28 3.73 7.14
CA ASP A 179 17.13 4.76 6.12
C ASP A 179 18.15 4.56 5.00
N VAL A 180 17.67 4.44 3.75
CA VAL A 180 18.54 4.18 2.59
C VAL A 180 19.54 5.29 2.32
N THR A 181 19.25 6.53 2.74
CA THR A 181 20.16 7.67 2.59
C THR A 181 21.33 7.61 3.57
N GLN A 182 21.22 6.79 4.62
CA GLN A 182 22.23 6.59 5.66
C GLN A 182 23.02 5.28 5.49
N MET A 183 22.61 4.42 4.54
CA MET A 183 23.35 3.19 4.22
C MET A 183 24.67 3.50 3.50
N GLY A 184 25.72 2.76 3.86
CA GLY A 184 27.04 2.85 3.23
C GLY A 184 27.11 2.03 1.95
N ASP A 185 28.13 1.19 1.83
CA ASP A 185 28.28 0.27 0.69
C ASP A 185 27.19 -0.82 0.69
N GLU A 186 26.57 -1.08 1.85
CA GLU A 186 25.47 -2.04 2.04
C GLU A 186 24.24 -1.67 1.21
N LYS A 187 24.08 -0.40 0.80
CA LYS A 187 22.96 0.04 -0.05
C LYS A 187 22.93 -0.63 -1.42
N HIS A 188 24.02 -1.30 -1.81
CA HIS A 188 24.17 -2.02 -3.06
C HIS A 188 24.06 -3.54 -2.90
N VAL A 189 23.81 -4.03 -1.69
CA VAL A 189 23.78 -5.46 -1.41
C VAL A 189 22.33 -5.96 -1.54
N PRO A 190 22.03 -6.89 -2.47
CA PRO A 190 20.72 -7.53 -2.52
C PRO A 190 20.56 -8.53 -1.37
N CYS A 191 19.35 -8.68 -0.84
CA CYS A 191 19.06 -9.72 0.15
C CYS A 191 19.04 -11.11 -0.51
N SER A 192 19.63 -12.09 0.16
CA SER A 192 19.50 -13.50 -0.20
C SER A 192 18.31 -14.16 0.50
N GLU A 193 17.84 -15.30 -0.01
CA GLU A 193 16.82 -16.11 0.67
C GLU A 193 17.23 -16.51 2.08
N SER A 194 18.52 -16.76 2.30
CA SER A 194 19.04 -17.05 3.64
C SER A 194 18.98 -15.85 4.57
N ASP A 195 19.19 -14.63 4.07
CA ASP A 195 19.08 -13.42 4.88
C ASP A 195 17.63 -13.22 5.31
N LEU A 196 16.68 -13.40 4.38
CA LEU A 196 15.24 -13.30 4.68
C LEU A 196 14.79 -14.37 5.69
N GLY A 197 15.16 -15.64 5.46
CA GLY A 197 14.76 -16.76 6.33
C GLY A 197 15.44 -16.78 7.70
N SER A 198 16.51 -15.99 7.90
CA SER A 198 17.17 -15.81 9.21
C SER A 198 16.93 -14.42 9.81
N GLY A 199 16.18 -13.56 9.12
CA GLY A 199 15.89 -12.20 9.55
C GLY A 199 17.08 -11.24 9.53
N GLN A 200 18.15 -11.54 8.79
CA GLN A 200 19.34 -10.70 8.68
C GLN A 200 19.16 -9.62 7.62
N ILE A 201 18.17 -8.75 7.79
CA ILE A 201 17.70 -7.82 6.75
C ILE A 201 18.26 -6.40 6.85
N ASP A 202 19.02 -6.08 7.90
CA ASP A 202 19.53 -4.72 8.17
C ASP A 202 20.44 -4.18 7.06
N ASN A 203 21.24 -5.05 6.44
CA ASN A 203 22.35 -4.65 5.57
C ASN A 203 22.17 -5.11 4.13
N CYS A 204 20.91 -5.29 3.72
CA CYS A 204 20.57 -5.64 2.35
C CYS A 204 19.29 -4.91 1.91
N ARG A 205 19.04 -4.92 0.60
CA ARG A 205 17.89 -4.29 -0.03
C ARG A 205 17.26 -5.21 -1.06
N MET A 206 15.99 -4.96 -1.39
CA MET A 206 15.28 -5.70 -2.43
C MET A 206 14.66 -4.76 -3.47
N PRO A 207 14.57 -5.15 -4.74
CA PRO A 207 13.82 -4.39 -5.72
C PRO A 207 12.32 -4.46 -5.39
N VAL A 208 11.67 -3.30 -5.32
CA VAL A 208 10.22 -3.15 -5.16
C VAL A 208 9.69 -2.40 -6.36
N LEU A 209 8.67 -2.96 -7.02
CA LEU A 209 8.01 -2.33 -8.17
C LEU A 209 6.77 -1.55 -7.74
N PHE A 210 6.52 -0.44 -8.42
CA PHE A 210 5.37 0.45 -8.21
C PHE A 210 4.67 0.70 -9.55
N HIS A 211 3.34 0.65 -9.58
CA HIS A 211 2.59 0.85 -10.82
C HIS A 211 2.26 2.34 -11.06
N ARG A 212 1.78 3.02 -10.02
CA ARG A 212 1.29 4.42 -10.05
C ARG A 212 1.62 5.12 -8.74
N ALA A 213 2.90 5.12 -8.37
CA ALA A 213 3.36 5.81 -7.19
C ALA A 213 3.13 7.32 -7.28
N THR A 214 2.65 7.89 -6.18
CA THR A 214 2.81 9.31 -5.88
C THR A 214 4.13 9.51 -5.14
N ALA A 215 4.32 10.69 -4.54
CA ALA A 215 5.42 10.92 -3.61
C ALA A 215 4.89 10.96 -2.17
N ILE A 216 5.77 10.65 -1.24
CA ILE A 216 5.59 10.89 0.19
C ILE A 216 6.78 11.72 0.68
N GLN A 217 6.49 12.76 1.47
CA GLN A 217 7.51 13.59 2.11
C GLN A 217 7.31 13.59 3.63
N VAL A 218 8.38 13.34 4.36
CA VAL A 218 8.44 13.56 5.81
C VAL A 218 8.56 15.06 6.06
N LEU A 219 7.71 15.59 6.94
CA LEU A 219 7.75 16.97 7.39
C LEU A 219 8.61 17.06 8.65
N ASP A 220 9.59 17.97 8.64
CA ASP A 220 10.53 18.19 9.75
C ASP A 220 9.89 19.01 10.91
N GLU A 221 8.60 19.37 10.81
CA GLU A 221 7.88 20.24 11.77
C GLU A 221 6.82 19.44 12.57
N ASP A 222 6.88 19.57 13.91
CA ASP A 222 5.78 19.37 14.88
C ASP A 222 5.21 17.95 15.13
N VAL A 223 6.05 16.91 15.22
CA VAL A 223 5.62 15.60 15.77
C VAL A 223 6.69 15.07 16.73
N ASP A 224 6.25 14.55 17.88
CA ASP A 224 7.03 14.14 19.06
C ASP A 224 8.45 13.59 18.78
N ASP A 225 9.42 13.98 19.62
CA ASP A 225 10.85 13.64 19.51
C ASP A 225 11.17 12.14 19.72
N ASN A 226 10.17 11.30 20.04
CA ASN A 226 10.35 9.89 20.42
C ASN A 226 10.11 8.89 19.27
N ARG A 227 10.02 9.36 18.02
CA ARG A 227 9.84 8.50 16.84
C ARG A 227 11.13 8.29 16.07
N GLU A 228 11.30 7.11 15.49
CA GLU A 228 12.36 6.81 14.55
C GLU A 228 11.79 6.82 13.13
N VAL A 229 12.29 7.70 12.25
CA VAL A 229 11.80 7.83 10.88
C VAL A 229 12.83 7.27 9.90
N MET A 230 12.37 6.40 9.02
CA MET A 230 13.22 5.74 8.02
C MET A 230 12.59 5.83 6.64
N VAL A 231 13.29 6.46 5.70
CA VAL A 231 12.94 6.36 4.28
C VAL A 231 13.49 5.03 3.75
N LEU A 232 12.61 4.06 3.53
CA LEU A 232 12.97 2.71 3.10
C LEU A 232 13.15 2.60 1.59
N ALA A 233 12.45 3.42 0.81
CA ALA A 233 12.61 3.51 -0.63
C ALA A 233 12.35 4.94 -1.11
N HIS A 234 13.09 5.39 -2.13
CA HIS A 234 12.85 6.66 -2.79
C HIS A 234 13.06 6.54 -4.30
N ALA A 235 12.41 7.41 -5.08
CA ALA A 235 12.67 7.55 -6.51
C ALA A 235 14.05 8.19 -6.77
N SER A 236 14.56 8.12 -7.99
CA SER A 236 15.88 8.69 -8.31
C SER A 236 15.91 10.22 -8.14
N THR A 237 17.11 10.78 -8.00
CA THR A 237 17.32 12.23 -7.88
C THR A 237 16.65 13.08 -8.98
N PRO A 238 16.67 12.69 -10.28
CA PRO A 238 15.97 13.43 -11.34
C PRO A 238 14.46 13.17 -11.41
N ALA A 239 13.89 12.30 -10.57
CA ALA A 239 12.45 12.07 -10.53
C ALA A 239 11.70 13.35 -10.12
N PHE A 240 10.51 13.53 -10.69
CA PHE A 240 9.69 14.70 -10.46
C PHE A 240 8.22 14.33 -10.30
N ILE A 241 7.46 15.24 -9.70
CA ILE A 241 6.02 15.06 -9.52
C ILE A 241 5.30 15.70 -10.71
N ALA A 242 4.65 14.86 -11.52
CA ALA A 242 3.97 15.27 -12.74
C ALA A 242 2.58 15.89 -12.44
N ARG A 243 2.59 17.12 -11.89
CA ARG A 243 1.37 17.86 -11.51
C ARG A 243 0.57 18.38 -12.70
N GLN A 244 1.23 18.68 -13.80
CA GLN A 244 0.60 19.26 -14.99
C GLN A 244 0.72 18.33 -16.20
N ASP A 245 1.93 17.86 -16.44
CA ASP A 245 2.30 16.98 -17.55
C ASP A 245 3.51 16.12 -17.15
N THR A 246 3.91 15.22 -18.04
CA THR A 246 5.09 14.36 -17.87
C THR A 246 6.37 14.99 -18.43
N ASN A 247 6.43 16.31 -18.56
CA ASN A 247 7.62 17.00 -19.05
C ASN A 247 8.48 17.48 -17.87
N ILE A 248 9.70 16.96 -17.78
CA ILE A 248 10.67 17.36 -16.74
C ILE A 248 11.06 18.84 -16.80
N ASP A 249 11.01 19.46 -17.98
CA ASP A 249 11.35 20.88 -18.17
C ASP A 249 10.22 21.84 -17.72
N ASN A 250 9.05 21.32 -17.36
CA ASN A 250 7.96 22.14 -16.86
C ASN A 250 8.25 22.59 -15.42
N LEU A 251 8.51 23.89 -15.24
CA LEU A 251 8.81 24.50 -13.93
C LEU A 251 7.71 24.32 -12.87
N ASN A 252 6.50 23.91 -13.26
CA ASN A 252 5.41 23.60 -12.33
C ASN A 252 5.43 22.15 -11.81
N ASN A 253 6.28 21.30 -12.37
CA ASN A 253 6.53 19.95 -11.88
C ASN A 253 7.69 20.00 -10.87
N PRO A 254 7.43 19.85 -9.56
CA PRO A 254 8.49 19.96 -8.57
C PRO A 254 9.39 18.72 -8.57
N THR A 255 10.68 18.95 -8.45
CA THR A 255 11.69 17.94 -8.06
C THR A 255 11.95 18.07 -6.56
N LEU A 256 11.75 17.00 -5.79
CA LEU A 256 11.98 17.04 -4.34
C LEU A 256 13.45 16.88 -3.97
N GLY A 257 14.25 16.26 -4.83
CA GLY A 257 15.66 15.98 -4.59
C GLY A 257 15.92 14.58 -4.01
N GLU A 258 17.19 14.24 -3.89
CA GLU A 258 17.66 12.92 -3.43
C GLU A 258 17.11 12.59 -2.03
N GLY A 259 16.53 11.39 -1.88
CA GLY A 259 15.98 10.92 -0.61
C GLY A 259 14.72 11.66 -0.13
N LYS A 260 14.22 12.66 -0.87
CA LYS A 260 13.03 13.44 -0.51
C LYS A 260 11.76 13.00 -1.23
N THR A 261 11.88 12.23 -2.31
CA THR A 261 10.77 11.54 -2.96
C THR A 261 10.58 10.15 -2.34
N GLY A 262 10.06 10.11 -1.11
CA GLY A 262 9.81 8.85 -0.41
C GLY A 262 8.73 8.04 -1.13
N LEU A 263 9.01 6.75 -1.35
CA LEU A 263 8.07 5.77 -1.92
C LEU A 263 7.55 4.82 -0.84
N VAL A 264 8.42 4.45 0.10
CA VAL A 264 8.11 3.68 1.31
C VAL A 264 8.78 4.37 2.49
N ILE A 265 8.00 4.69 3.53
CA ILE A 265 8.49 5.35 4.75
C ILE A 265 7.99 4.56 5.93
N ARG A 266 8.89 4.15 6.82
CA ARG A 266 8.56 3.53 8.10
C ARG A 266 8.79 4.51 9.24
N MET A 267 7.92 4.45 10.24
CA MET A 267 8.08 5.15 11.49
C MET A 267 7.83 4.21 12.65
N ASP A 268 8.77 4.17 13.59
CA ASP A 268 8.70 3.33 14.78
C ASP A 268 8.58 4.19 16.06
N PHE A 269 7.84 3.67 17.02
CA PHE A 269 7.49 4.28 18.30
C PHE A 269 7.82 3.29 19.43
N PRO A 270 9.08 3.26 19.89
CA PRO A 270 9.52 2.30 20.91
C PRO A 270 9.07 2.69 22.33
N GLY A 271 9.17 1.75 23.27
CA GLY A 271 8.97 1.98 24.70
C GLY A 271 7.50 2.07 25.13
N ILE A 272 6.62 1.34 24.45
CA ILE A 272 5.20 1.26 24.80
C ILE A 272 5.01 0.07 25.75
N GLU A 273 4.61 0.34 26.99
CA GLU A 273 4.32 -0.69 27.98
C GLU A 273 2.93 -1.32 27.72
N VAL A 274 2.88 -2.64 27.47
CA VAL A 274 1.63 -3.40 27.27
C VAL A 274 1.56 -4.63 28.18
N LEU A 275 0.34 -5.06 28.51
CA LEU A 275 0.11 -6.26 29.31
C LEU A 275 0.05 -7.51 28.43
N GLU A 276 0.82 -8.51 28.78
CA GLU A 276 1.02 -9.72 27.97
C GLU A 276 0.93 -10.99 28.84
N GLU A 277 0.37 -12.08 28.28
CA GLU A 277 0.30 -13.37 28.96
C GLU A 277 1.67 -14.07 28.97
N GLN A 278 2.21 -14.29 30.17
CA GLN A 278 3.45 -15.02 30.41
C GLN A 278 3.22 -16.54 30.47
N PRO A 279 4.26 -17.38 30.27
CA PRO A 279 4.16 -18.85 30.20
C PRO A 279 3.48 -19.57 31.38
N ASN A 280 3.23 -18.89 32.50
CA ASN A 280 2.57 -19.42 33.70
C ASN A 280 1.11 -18.95 33.89
N ASN A 281 0.43 -18.47 32.83
CA ASN A 281 -0.88 -17.81 32.91
C ASN A 281 -0.89 -16.60 33.87
N ASN A 282 0.25 -15.90 33.94
CA ASN A 282 0.36 -14.63 34.65
C ASN A 282 0.44 -13.51 33.62
N PHE A 283 -0.11 -12.34 33.93
CA PHE A 283 0.07 -11.16 33.09
C PHE A 283 1.26 -10.34 33.59
N GLY A 284 2.08 -9.84 32.68
CA GLY A 284 3.15 -8.90 33.00
C GLY A 284 3.25 -7.80 31.95
N GLU A 285 3.90 -6.71 32.33
CA GLU A 285 4.22 -5.61 31.43
C GLU A 285 5.43 -6.00 30.58
N VAL A 286 5.35 -5.74 29.28
CA VAL A 286 6.43 -5.89 28.30
C VAL A 286 6.53 -4.60 27.49
N ASP A 287 7.75 -4.22 27.12
CA ASP A 287 7.97 -3.11 26.22
C ASP A 287 7.81 -3.57 24.77
N VAL A 288 6.98 -2.87 24.02
CA VAL A 288 6.76 -3.09 22.59
C VAL A 288 7.00 -1.80 21.81
N THR A 289 7.28 -1.97 20.52
CA THR A 289 7.39 -0.89 19.56
C THR A 289 6.09 -0.84 18.76
N GLY A 290 5.50 0.32 18.54
CA GLY A 290 4.45 0.51 17.55
C GLY A 290 5.05 1.00 16.24
N SER A 291 4.52 0.58 15.09
CA SER A 291 5.10 0.98 13.79
C SER A 291 4.05 1.29 12.75
N ILE A 292 4.36 2.25 11.88
CA ILE A 292 3.56 2.55 10.70
C ILE A 292 4.43 2.66 9.46
N VAL A 293 3.98 2.03 8.38
CA VAL A 293 4.60 2.12 7.05
C VAL A 293 3.64 2.80 6.10
N PHE A 294 4.07 3.91 5.51
CA PHE A 294 3.38 4.60 4.44
C PHE A 294 3.96 4.17 3.09
N VAL A 295 3.10 3.73 2.17
CA VAL A 295 3.49 3.35 0.82
C VAL A 295 2.74 4.20 -0.21
N SER A 296 3.50 4.77 -1.13
CA SER A 296 3.03 5.75 -2.14
C SER A 296 2.17 5.16 -3.26
N ASP A 297 1.95 3.85 -3.25
CA ASP A 297 1.13 3.12 -4.21
C ASP A 297 0.50 1.91 -3.53
N HIS A 298 -0.79 1.70 -3.72
CA HIS A 298 -1.48 0.51 -3.23
C HIS A 298 -1.19 -0.73 -4.09
N SER A 299 -0.84 -0.55 -5.36
CA SER A 299 -0.64 -1.64 -6.33
C SER A 299 0.54 -2.52 -5.95
N VAL A 300 1.46 -2.03 -5.10
CA VAL A 300 2.62 -2.79 -4.60
C VAL A 300 2.23 -4.06 -3.87
N LEU A 301 0.99 -4.12 -3.33
CA LEU A 301 0.42 -5.26 -2.63
C LEU A 301 -0.45 -6.14 -3.54
N ALA A 302 -0.76 -5.69 -4.76
CA ALA A 302 -1.63 -6.41 -5.68
C ALA A 302 -0.94 -7.63 -6.28
N ASN A 303 -1.70 -8.68 -6.60
CA ASN A 303 -1.19 -9.97 -7.08
C ASN A 303 -0.15 -9.84 -8.21
N HIS A 304 -0.38 -8.96 -9.20
CA HIS A 304 0.54 -8.73 -10.32
C HIS A 304 1.87 -8.07 -9.99
N LEU A 305 2.04 -7.53 -8.77
CA LEU A 305 3.32 -7.07 -8.23
C LEU A 305 3.74 -7.87 -7.00
N TRP A 306 2.85 -8.61 -6.36
CA TRP A 306 3.15 -9.42 -5.19
C TRP A 306 3.98 -10.67 -5.55
N ASP A 307 3.55 -11.40 -6.58
CA ASP A 307 4.16 -12.65 -7.03
C ASP A 307 4.84 -12.51 -8.39
N GLN A 308 6.03 -13.12 -8.54
CA GLN A 308 6.78 -13.07 -9.79
C GLN A 308 6.04 -13.74 -10.94
N THR A 309 5.42 -14.89 -10.71
CA THR A 309 4.75 -15.68 -11.76
C THR A 309 3.60 -14.86 -12.34
N VAL A 310 2.75 -14.29 -11.49
CA VAL A 310 1.66 -13.40 -11.92
C VAL A 310 2.22 -12.12 -12.59
N GLY A 311 3.33 -11.61 -12.08
CA GLY A 311 4.04 -10.48 -12.69
C GLY A 311 4.50 -10.77 -14.13
N GLU A 312 5.10 -11.93 -14.37
CA GLU A 312 5.55 -12.37 -15.69
C GLU A 312 4.38 -12.64 -16.64
N GLU A 313 3.30 -13.25 -16.15
CA GLU A 313 2.06 -13.46 -16.92
C GLU A 313 1.44 -12.13 -17.38
N THR A 314 1.56 -11.08 -16.56
CA THR A 314 1.13 -9.73 -16.88
C THR A 314 2.21 -8.88 -17.56
N GLY A 315 3.26 -9.55 -18.07
CA GLY A 315 4.25 -9.02 -18.99
C GLY A 315 5.42 -8.27 -18.34
N LYS A 316 5.58 -8.22 -17.02
CA LYS A 316 6.71 -7.51 -16.38
C LYS A 316 8.01 -8.21 -16.71
N GLN A 317 9.06 -7.42 -16.95
CA GLN A 317 10.33 -7.90 -17.46
C GLN A 317 11.42 -7.84 -16.39
N GLN A 318 12.19 -8.92 -16.26
CA GLN A 318 13.42 -8.99 -15.47
C GLN A 318 14.54 -8.16 -16.10
N CYS A 319 15.56 -7.77 -15.32
CA CYS A 319 16.70 -6.99 -15.83
C CYS A 319 17.47 -7.65 -16.99
N SER A 320 17.42 -8.98 -17.08
CA SER A 320 18.00 -9.75 -18.18
C SER A 320 17.30 -9.54 -19.53
N SER A 321 16.13 -8.91 -19.53
CA SER A 321 15.36 -8.63 -20.74
C SER A 321 16.10 -7.65 -21.66
N PRO A 322 16.13 -7.90 -22.98
CA PRO A 322 16.77 -6.99 -23.93
C PRO A 322 16.11 -5.61 -23.98
N TYR A 323 14.89 -5.46 -23.47
CA TYR A 323 14.16 -4.20 -23.50
C TYR A 323 14.77 -3.11 -22.61
N TYR A 324 15.54 -3.46 -21.57
CA TYR A 324 16.28 -2.45 -20.81
C TYR A 324 17.45 -1.82 -21.61
N VAL A 325 17.95 -2.55 -22.62
CA VAL A 325 19.03 -2.07 -23.52
C VAL A 325 18.45 -1.42 -24.77
N ASN A 326 17.37 -1.98 -25.32
CA ASN A 326 16.67 -1.45 -26.48
C ASN A 326 15.16 -1.64 -26.32
N ASN A 327 14.50 -0.65 -25.70
CA ASN A 327 13.06 -0.67 -25.55
C ASN A 327 12.33 -0.32 -26.86
N LYS A 328 11.00 -0.23 -26.82
CA LYS A 328 10.17 0.04 -28.00
C LYS A 328 10.49 1.37 -28.71
N LEU A 329 11.08 2.32 -28.00
CA LEU A 329 11.48 3.63 -28.53
C LEU A 329 12.96 3.67 -28.92
N ASP A 330 13.62 2.51 -28.97
CA ASP A 330 15.05 2.35 -29.24
C ASP A 330 15.97 3.11 -28.25
N ASN A 331 15.54 3.18 -26.98
CA ASN A 331 16.29 3.80 -25.88
C ASN A 331 16.71 2.75 -24.84
N SER A 332 17.77 3.06 -24.07
CA SER A 332 18.22 2.27 -22.91
C SER A 332 17.98 3.03 -21.61
N HIS A 333 17.69 2.32 -20.53
CA HIS A 333 17.56 2.89 -19.18
C HIS A 333 18.02 1.90 -18.12
N ALA A 334 18.02 2.32 -16.85
CA ALA A 334 18.50 1.50 -15.76
C ALA A 334 17.44 0.49 -15.29
N CYS A 335 17.92 -0.66 -14.85
CA CYS A 335 17.17 -1.67 -14.09
C CYS A 335 17.73 -1.79 -12.67
N TRP A 336 17.07 -2.52 -11.77
CA TRP A 336 17.52 -2.66 -10.37
C TRP A 336 18.89 -3.31 -10.22
N ASP A 337 19.36 -4.10 -11.18
CA ASP A 337 20.75 -4.60 -11.27
C ASP A 337 21.82 -3.49 -11.32
N SER A 338 21.44 -2.28 -11.73
CA SER A 338 22.35 -1.13 -11.70
C SER A 338 22.55 -0.58 -10.29
N ALA A 339 21.63 -0.88 -9.37
CA ALA A 339 21.64 -0.42 -7.99
C ALA A 339 22.05 -1.53 -7.02
N LEU A 340 21.74 -2.78 -7.33
CA LEU A 340 21.99 -3.95 -6.48
C LEU A 340 22.97 -4.91 -7.18
N PHE A 341 24.03 -5.30 -6.47
CA PHE A 341 25.10 -6.12 -7.02
C PHE A 341 25.16 -7.47 -6.32
N ALA A 342 24.73 -8.53 -7.01
CA ALA A 342 24.78 -9.87 -6.43
C ALA A 342 26.23 -10.35 -6.19
N SER A 343 26.44 -11.00 -5.05
CA SER A 343 27.72 -11.61 -4.72
C SER A 343 28.10 -12.66 -5.76
N GLY A 344 29.25 -12.47 -6.43
CA GLY A 344 29.74 -13.38 -7.47
C GLY A 344 29.38 -12.98 -8.91
N GLY A 345 28.75 -11.82 -9.11
CA GLY A 345 28.46 -11.27 -10.44
C GLY A 345 27.25 -11.90 -11.13
N GLY A 346 26.34 -12.49 -10.35
CA GLY A 346 25.01 -12.88 -10.82
C GLY A 346 24.09 -11.67 -11.02
N GLU A 347 22.94 -11.91 -11.64
CA GLU A 347 21.86 -10.94 -11.79
C GLU A 347 20.99 -10.94 -10.53
N VAL A 348 20.37 -9.81 -10.20
CA VAL A 348 19.40 -9.70 -9.11
C VAL A 348 18.01 -9.91 -9.70
N GLU A 349 17.36 -11.01 -9.33
CA GLU A 349 16.01 -11.32 -9.81
C GLU A 349 14.96 -10.61 -8.94
N TRP A 350 13.89 -10.12 -9.59
CA TRP A 350 12.71 -9.64 -8.88
C TRP A 350 11.73 -10.80 -8.71
N ASN A 351 11.58 -11.26 -7.47
CA ASN A 351 10.74 -12.39 -7.09
C ASN A 351 9.30 -11.97 -6.70
N GLY A 352 8.83 -10.84 -7.23
CA GLY A 352 7.66 -10.15 -6.70
C GLY A 352 8.00 -9.27 -5.49
N ASN A 353 7.06 -8.43 -5.08
CA ASN A 353 7.15 -7.60 -3.89
C ASN A 353 6.85 -8.39 -2.60
N GLY A 354 6.26 -9.59 -2.71
CA GLY A 354 5.85 -10.42 -1.58
C GLY A 354 6.97 -10.70 -0.58
N PRO A 355 8.15 -11.20 -1.01
CA PRO A 355 9.27 -11.43 -0.09
C PRO A 355 9.71 -10.18 0.68
N TYR A 356 9.65 -9.00 0.06
CA TYR A 356 9.97 -7.73 0.73
C TYR A 356 8.95 -7.41 1.84
N PHE A 357 7.66 -7.45 1.52
CA PHE A 357 6.63 -7.12 2.50
C PHE A 357 6.50 -8.18 3.61
N GLN A 358 6.68 -9.46 3.29
CA GLN A 358 6.73 -10.52 4.30
C GLN A 358 7.84 -10.28 5.32
N ALA A 359 9.07 -10.01 4.87
CA ALA A 359 10.18 -9.72 5.77
C ALA A 359 10.00 -8.39 6.52
N LEU A 360 9.41 -7.38 5.89
CA LEU A 360 9.07 -6.11 6.56
C LEU A 360 8.04 -6.34 7.68
N PHE A 361 7.00 -7.16 7.45
CA PHE A 361 5.98 -7.44 8.46
C PHE A 361 6.54 -8.28 9.60
N TYR A 362 7.37 -9.27 9.26
CA TYR A 362 8.10 -10.08 10.24
C TYR A 362 8.94 -9.19 11.16
N ASP A 363 9.69 -8.23 10.59
CA ASP A 363 10.51 -7.29 11.34
C ASP A 363 9.69 -6.37 12.25
N MET A 364 8.62 -5.79 11.73
CA MET A 364 7.72 -4.94 12.51
C MET A 364 7.02 -5.72 13.66
N MET A 365 6.60 -6.96 13.42
CA MET A 365 5.82 -7.72 14.40
C MET A 365 6.70 -8.45 15.42
N GLU A 366 7.82 -9.03 14.99
CA GLU A 366 8.57 -9.99 15.79
C GLU A 366 9.94 -9.47 16.25
N PHE A 367 10.73 -8.86 15.36
CA PHE A 367 12.08 -8.38 15.73
C PHE A 367 12.06 -7.15 16.62
N ASP A 368 11.19 -6.19 16.33
CA ASP A 368 11.08 -4.97 17.15
C ASP A 368 10.46 -5.20 18.54
N ASN A 369 10.03 -6.43 18.84
CA ASN A 369 9.30 -6.80 20.05
C ASN A 369 9.90 -8.04 20.73
N GLU A 370 11.24 -8.06 20.92
CA GLU A 370 11.96 -9.19 21.53
C GLU A 370 11.45 -9.59 22.93
N GLU A 371 10.79 -8.67 23.64
CA GLU A 371 10.22 -8.91 24.98
C GLU A 371 8.86 -9.64 24.94
N ILE A 372 8.22 -9.74 23.77
CA ILE A 372 7.06 -10.62 23.58
C ILE A 372 7.50 -12.06 23.82
N THR A 373 6.67 -12.80 24.57
CA THR A 373 7.09 -14.10 25.08
C THR A 373 7.44 -15.07 23.96
N THR A 374 8.48 -15.88 24.16
CA THR A 374 8.86 -16.96 23.23
C THR A 374 7.78 -17.99 22.93
N LYS A 375 6.63 -17.95 23.63
CA LYS A 375 5.45 -18.76 23.32
C LYS A 375 4.68 -18.19 22.14
N VAL A 376 4.65 -16.87 22.01
CA VAL A 376 3.95 -16.11 20.96
C VAL A 376 4.85 -15.98 19.73
N THR A 377 6.14 -15.63 19.90
CA THR A 377 7.09 -15.55 18.78
C THR A 377 7.50 -16.90 18.18
N ARG A 378 6.95 -18.01 18.67
CA ARG A 378 7.14 -19.36 18.11
C ARG A 378 5.93 -19.90 17.39
N ASP A 379 4.80 -19.19 17.47
CA ASP A 379 3.54 -19.59 16.87
C ASP A 379 3.02 -18.38 16.10
N GLU A 380 3.31 -18.34 14.79
CA GLU A 380 2.93 -17.25 13.89
C GLU A 380 1.40 -16.98 13.95
N GLY A 381 0.58 -18.00 14.27
CA GLY A 381 -0.86 -17.87 14.44
C GLY A 381 -1.31 -16.97 15.60
N GLU A 382 -0.42 -16.62 16.53
CA GLU A 382 -0.71 -15.67 17.62
C GLU A 382 -0.67 -14.21 17.17
N PHE A 383 -0.16 -13.92 15.97
CA PHE A 383 -0.21 -12.61 15.34
C PHE A 383 -1.42 -12.49 14.43
N ASN A 384 -2.05 -11.31 14.44
CA ASN A 384 -3.25 -11.03 13.66
C ASN A 384 -2.90 -10.10 12.50
N LEU A 385 -3.30 -10.48 11.29
CA LEU A 385 -3.19 -9.65 10.10
C LEU A 385 -4.61 -9.25 9.66
N VAL A 386 -4.92 -7.96 9.76
CA VAL A 386 -6.24 -7.43 9.44
C VAL A 386 -6.19 -6.57 8.19
N PHE A 387 -6.99 -6.90 7.18
CA PHE A 387 -7.09 -6.17 5.93
C PHE A 387 -8.28 -5.20 5.93
N ASP A 388 -8.02 -3.94 5.62
CA ASP A 388 -9.00 -2.93 5.22
C ASP A 388 -8.79 -2.56 3.74
N GLU A 389 -9.69 -3.07 2.90
CA GLU A 389 -9.58 -3.01 1.45
C GLU A 389 -10.72 -2.19 0.83
N SER A 390 -10.41 -1.48 -0.25
CA SER A 390 -11.38 -0.70 -1.02
C SER A 390 -12.17 -1.51 -2.02
N ARG A 391 -13.48 -1.56 -1.80
CA ARG A 391 -14.49 -2.24 -2.61
C ARG A 391 -14.78 -1.53 -3.92
N HIS A 392 -14.46 -0.25 -4.06
CA HIS A 392 -14.86 0.58 -5.19
C HIS A 392 -13.84 1.65 -5.55
N VAL A 393 -13.63 1.88 -6.85
CA VAL A 393 -12.87 3.06 -7.31
C VAL A 393 -13.63 4.35 -7.01
N SER A 394 -12.93 5.32 -6.42
CA SER A 394 -13.16 6.74 -6.67
C SER A 394 -11.85 7.39 -7.13
N SER A 395 -11.37 7.00 -8.31
CA SER A 395 -10.30 7.69 -9.02
C SER A 395 -10.50 7.57 -10.53
N ALA A 396 -10.13 8.61 -11.26
CA ALA A 396 -10.41 8.76 -12.67
C ALA A 396 -9.53 7.82 -13.51
N LEU A 397 -10.19 6.89 -14.21
CA LEU A 397 -9.66 6.23 -15.39
C LEU A 397 -9.16 7.29 -16.40
N SER A 398 -7.84 7.36 -16.62
CA SER A 398 -7.22 7.65 -17.92
C SER A 398 -5.73 7.39 -17.94
#